data_AF-K0NTZ2-F1
#
_entry.id   AF-K0NTZ2-F1
#
_cell.length_a   1.000
_cell.length_b   1.000
_cell.length_c   1.000
_cell.angle_alpha   90.00
_cell.angle_beta   90.00
_cell.angle_gamma   90.00
#
_symmetry.space_group_name_H-M   'P 1'
#
loop_
_entity.id
_entity.type
_entity.pdbx_description
1 polymer ?
#
loop_
_entity_poly.entity_id
_entity_poly.type
_entity_poly.pdbx_seq_one_letter_code
_entity_poly.pdbx_strand_id
1 'polypeptide(L)'
;MIKKSIKCLAFVCLLGLFFQGKSVQAEALTTKVIGNKNYGIYASLGKVPVKYQVRKKVYSKKKKRYVLKKVTKTKLVWKFGQKLANSREFKLAHVQSQSYTRYQGKRYYFIYVDGRAIGYVNEKAFARSKANVVKAVSLVNNPKDTKGFDVRDAVNYITDSHGSVVDKYQVKTNVDRISEKKPGTYWVTFKYGKAHAKVKVTVRNNPKEGMSSAKLKPGKGGTFAQTWYPKQLAYRGNYNAQVFPHTYWGSDNKGQKKAAKLTTKFYEPNSFSLLAGSVETNVRTNVQGLDVYGQDMVTTNFYGVGQASKDGANGRVILYRLNRVPTYALQYIPTTILTLPVWKNYVKQIRISPWIKLGHGQSVGSTGRYIYELANWNRAKKLRSNELMQIDKKTMLVKKIWTFKVSNGPIKYNRYFLNADVIDDNTILALFHNQSKGRYEFWRIKRNDDTFSAKEAAAVDGDLISNSSQVQGFTYNVAHKCYYIAFNDFLFKISDKGNLVNYYRFHANREVEGLASYKSKIYVAMNHRAEVLDSTMYK
;
A
#
# COMPACT_ATOMS: atom_id res chain seq x y z
N MET A 1 15.34 -47.03 -19.22
CA MET A 1 16.50 -46.58 -20.02
C MET A 1 16.01 -45.69 -21.14
N ILE A 2 16.88 -44.74 -21.54
CA ILE A 2 16.75 -43.72 -22.60
C ILE A 2 16.30 -42.35 -22.10
N LYS A 3 17.21 -41.41 -22.38
CA LYS A 3 17.43 -40.05 -21.88
C LYS A 3 16.84 -39.00 -22.83
N LYS A 4 16.82 -37.75 -22.33
CA LYS A 4 16.80 -36.43 -23.01
C LYS A 4 15.40 -35.90 -23.34
N SER A 5 15.05 -34.64 -23.11
CA SER A 5 15.80 -33.48 -22.61
C SER A 5 14.81 -32.37 -22.21
N ILE A 6 15.08 -31.74 -21.07
CA ILE A 6 14.51 -30.48 -20.60
C ILE A 6 14.91 -29.35 -21.56
N LYS A 7 13.93 -28.59 -22.07
CA LYS A 7 14.11 -27.18 -22.43
C LYS A 7 12.86 -26.38 -22.06
N CYS A 8 12.98 -25.64 -20.96
CA CYS A 8 12.24 -24.40 -20.72
C CYS A 8 12.31 -23.51 -21.96
N LEU A 9 11.18 -22.99 -22.43
CA LEU A 9 11.19 -21.76 -23.23
C LEU A 9 9.99 -20.87 -22.84
N ALA A 10 10.35 -19.63 -22.53
CA ALA A 10 9.49 -18.58 -22.04
C ALA A 10 8.37 -18.22 -23.02
N PHE A 11 7.12 -18.32 -22.56
CA PHE A 11 5.95 -17.80 -23.26
C PHE A 11 5.77 -16.31 -22.92
N VAL A 12 6.63 -15.47 -23.49
CA VAL A 12 6.42 -14.01 -23.54
C VAL A 12 6.73 -13.56 -24.96
N CYS A 13 5.70 -13.43 -25.80
CA CYS A 13 5.58 -12.48 -26.91
C CYS A 13 4.52 -12.95 -27.91
N LEU A 14 3.26 -12.51 -27.75
CA LEU A 14 2.32 -12.52 -28.87
C LEU A 14 1.35 -11.34 -28.77
N LEU A 15 1.90 -10.14 -28.89
CA LEU A 15 1.19 -8.92 -29.29
C LEU A 15 2.13 -7.93 -30.03
N GLY A 16 3.26 -8.44 -30.54
CA GLY A 16 4.34 -7.63 -31.13
C GLY A 16 4.58 -7.83 -32.63
N LEU A 17 3.73 -8.59 -33.32
CA LEU A 17 3.93 -8.93 -34.73
C LEU A 17 3.02 -8.11 -35.62
N PHE A 18 3.37 -6.84 -35.83
CA PHE A 18 3.11 -6.07 -37.06
C PHE A 18 3.79 -4.71 -36.89
N PHE A 19 5.13 -4.66 -36.82
CA PHE A 19 5.99 -3.50 -37.14
C PHE A 19 7.45 -3.94 -36.94
N GLN A 20 8.04 -4.55 -37.97
CA GLN A 20 9.47 -4.80 -38.04
C GLN A 20 10.21 -3.45 -38.18
N GLY A 21 11.16 -3.20 -37.26
CA GLY A 21 12.01 -2.00 -37.23
C GLY A 21 12.07 -1.34 -35.84
N LYS A 22 12.44 -2.06 -34.78
CA LYS A 22 12.49 -1.51 -33.40
C LYS A 22 13.92 -1.21 -32.95
N SER A 23 14.27 0.06 -32.83
CA SER A 23 15.32 0.56 -31.93
C SER A 23 14.72 0.84 -30.53
N VAL A 24 14.18 -0.21 -29.91
CA VAL A 24 13.66 -0.17 -28.53
C VAL A 24 14.77 -0.69 -27.62
N GLN A 25 15.24 0.14 -26.70
CA GLN A 25 16.24 -0.28 -25.72
C GLN A 25 15.53 -0.92 -24.53
N ALA A 26 15.89 -2.16 -24.21
CA ALA A 26 15.47 -2.82 -22.99
C ALA A 26 16.23 -2.23 -21.78
N GLU A 27 15.55 -2.11 -20.65
CA GLU A 27 16.13 -1.74 -19.35
C GLU A 27 15.57 -2.67 -18.28
N ALA A 28 16.22 -2.71 -17.11
CA ALA A 28 15.64 -3.32 -15.93
C ALA A 28 14.28 -2.66 -15.61
N LEU A 29 13.32 -3.46 -15.15
CA LEU A 29 12.02 -2.94 -14.75
C LEU A 29 12.18 -2.00 -13.56
N THR A 30 11.72 -0.76 -13.72
CA THR A 30 11.80 0.28 -12.69
C THR A 30 10.45 0.91 -12.44
N THR A 31 10.21 1.32 -11.19
CA THR A 31 9.10 2.23 -10.85
C THR A 31 9.47 3.64 -11.28
N LYS A 32 8.57 4.34 -11.95
CA LYS A 32 8.73 5.73 -12.37
C LYS A 32 7.82 6.64 -11.54
N VAL A 33 8.32 7.82 -11.16
CA VAL A 33 7.51 8.83 -10.49
C VAL A 33 7.10 9.90 -11.48
N ILE A 34 5.79 10.13 -11.67
CA ILE A 34 5.29 11.22 -12.52
C ILE A 34 5.54 12.56 -11.83
N GLY A 35 6.16 13.49 -12.55
CA GLY A 35 6.42 14.85 -12.09
C GLY A 35 5.19 15.77 -12.17
N ASN A 36 5.42 17.08 -12.01
CA ASN A 36 4.34 18.07 -12.07
C ASN A 36 4.00 18.51 -13.50
N LYS A 37 4.89 18.23 -14.46
CA LYS A 37 4.69 18.61 -15.87
C LYS A 37 3.80 17.59 -16.57
N ASN A 38 2.99 18.09 -17.50
CA ASN A 38 2.02 17.28 -18.22
C ASN A 38 2.52 16.97 -19.64
N TYR A 39 2.54 15.70 -20.01
CA TYR A 39 2.98 15.23 -21.33
C TYR A 39 1.98 14.23 -21.91
N GLY A 40 1.82 14.25 -23.23
CA GLY A 40 1.01 13.24 -23.92
C GLY A 40 1.64 11.85 -23.84
N ILE A 41 0.77 10.84 -23.71
CA ILE A 41 1.12 9.43 -23.79
C ILE A 41 0.55 8.90 -25.10
N TYR A 42 1.40 8.32 -25.94
CA TYR A 42 1.05 7.93 -27.31
C TYR A 42 1.09 6.42 -27.45
N ALA A 43 0.10 5.85 -28.14
CA ALA A 43 -0.06 4.41 -28.35
C ALA A 43 1.19 3.77 -28.96
N SER A 44 1.85 4.50 -29.86
CA SER A 44 3.06 4.07 -30.52
C SER A 44 3.99 5.26 -30.78
N LEU A 45 5.27 4.95 -30.92
CA LEU A 45 6.29 5.85 -31.42
C LEU A 45 7.23 5.03 -32.30
N GLY A 46 7.23 5.31 -33.60
CA GLY A 46 7.94 4.49 -34.56
C GLY A 46 8.13 5.18 -35.89
N LYS A 47 8.99 4.61 -36.72
CA LYS A 47 9.14 5.01 -38.12
C LYS A 47 8.02 4.39 -38.95
N VAL A 48 7.31 5.21 -39.72
CA VAL A 48 6.30 4.77 -40.67
C VAL A 48 6.72 5.11 -42.10
N PRO A 49 6.41 4.26 -43.09
CA PRO A 49 6.67 4.55 -44.48
C PRO A 49 5.79 5.70 -44.96
N VAL A 50 6.40 6.74 -45.52
CA VAL A 50 5.72 7.87 -46.15
C VAL A 50 6.13 7.91 -47.62
N LYS A 51 5.14 7.81 -48.50
CA LYS A 51 5.33 7.98 -49.94
C LYS A 51 5.53 9.46 -50.25
N TYR A 52 6.52 9.77 -51.08
CA TYR A 52 6.79 11.12 -51.57
C TYR A 52 7.20 11.04 -53.05
N GLN A 53 6.91 12.09 -53.82
CA GLN A 53 7.27 12.14 -55.23
C GLN A 53 8.59 12.88 -55.41
N VAL A 54 9.47 12.33 -56.25
CA VAL A 54 10.67 12.99 -56.75
C VAL A 54 10.67 12.99 -58.26
N ARG A 55 11.26 14.01 -58.88
CA ARG A 55 11.53 14.00 -60.31
C ARG A 55 12.85 13.26 -60.55
N LYS A 56 12.84 12.23 -61.38
CA LYS A 56 14.02 11.47 -61.79
C LYS A 56 14.22 11.65 -63.29
N LYS A 57 15.46 11.91 -63.74
CA LYS A 57 15.81 11.84 -65.18
C LYS A 57 15.67 10.40 -65.64
N VAL A 58 14.85 10.17 -66.67
CA VAL A 58 14.67 8.86 -67.31
C VAL A 58 14.80 9.06 -68.81
N TYR A 59 15.53 8.19 -69.50
CA TYR A 59 15.66 8.26 -70.94
C TYR A 59 14.33 7.86 -71.61
N SER A 60 13.78 8.74 -72.45
CA SER A 60 12.57 8.47 -73.22
C SER A 60 12.93 7.99 -74.61
N LYS A 61 12.70 6.71 -74.91
CA LYS A 61 12.88 6.15 -76.26
C LYS A 61 12.06 6.92 -77.31
N LYS A 62 10.82 7.32 -76.98
CA LYS A 62 9.92 8.07 -77.88
C LYS A 62 10.40 9.49 -78.19
N LYS A 63 11.05 10.16 -77.24
CA LYS A 63 11.56 11.54 -77.42
C LYS A 63 13.07 11.61 -77.69
N LYS A 64 13.76 10.46 -77.77
CA LYS A 64 15.23 10.31 -77.87
C LYS A 64 16.04 11.22 -76.93
N ARG A 65 15.49 11.56 -75.75
CA ARG A 65 16.10 12.46 -74.77
C ARG A 65 15.74 12.10 -73.35
N TYR A 66 16.53 12.59 -72.40
CA TYR A 66 16.20 12.50 -70.98
C TYR A 66 15.02 13.42 -70.62
N VAL A 67 14.01 12.84 -69.98
CA VAL A 67 12.85 13.58 -69.45
C VAL A 67 12.77 13.42 -67.95
N LEU A 68 12.26 14.43 -67.25
CA LEU A 68 11.97 14.34 -65.82
C LEU A 68 10.63 13.62 -65.64
N LYS A 69 10.65 12.42 -65.05
CA LYS A 69 9.45 11.68 -64.67
C LYS A 69 9.24 11.74 -63.16
N LYS A 70 8.00 11.95 -62.72
CA LYS A 70 7.63 11.81 -61.30
C LYS A 70 7.70 10.32 -60.92
N VAL A 71 8.49 10.02 -59.89
CA VAL A 71 8.65 8.67 -59.34
C VAL A 71 8.29 8.72 -57.86
N THR A 72 7.48 7.77 -57.40
CA THR A 72 7.14 7.62 -55.98
C THR A 72 8.27 6.90 -55.26
N LYS A 73 8.82 7.54 -54.22
CA LYS A 73 9.76 6.93 -53.27
C LYS A 73 9.10 6.78 -51.91
N THR A 74 9.59 5.84 -51.12
CA THR A 74 9.16 5.65 -49.72
C THR A 74 10.31 6.05 -48.80
N LYS A 75 10.06 6.90 -47.82
CA LYS A 75 10.99 7.19 -46.73
C LYS A 75 10.36 6.83 -45.40
N LEU A 76 11.17 6.34 -44.46
CA LEU A 76 10.74 6.10 -43.09
C LEU A 76 10.78 7.41 -42.29
N VAL A 77 9.62 7.85 -41.79
CA VAL A 77 9.49 9.06 -40.97
C VAL A 77 8.98 8.67 -39.60
N TRP A 78 9.58 9.22 -38.55
CA TRP A 78 9.08 9.05 -37.19
C TRP A 78 7.70 9.71 -37.05
N LYS A 79 6.73 8.97 -36.50
CA LYS A 79 5.44 9.51 -36.11
C LYS A 79 5.03 9.00 -34.74
N PHE A 80 4.33 9.86 -34.01
CA PHE A 80 3.54 9.45 -32.86
C PHE A 80 2.23 8.84 -33.36
N GLY A 81 1.82 7.74 -32.72
CA GLY A 81 0.46 7.22 -32.85
C GLY A 81 -0.55 8.12 -32.14
N GLN A 82 -1.76 7.59 -31.98
CA GLN A 82 -2.84 8.26 -31.26
C GLN A 82 -2.42 8.63 -29.83
N LYS A 83 -2.75 9.85 -29.40
CA LYS A 83 -2.63 10.26 -28.00
C LYS A 83 -3.73 9.59 -27.17
N LEU A 84 -3.33 8.80 -26.18
CA LEU A 84 -4.23 8.00 -25.34
C LEU A 84 -4.59 8.67 -24.01
N ALA A 85 -3.64 9.43 -23.45
CA ALA A 85 -3.78 10.08 -22.15
C ALA A 85 -2.75 11.19 -21.97
N ASN A 86 -2.82 11.87 -20.83
CA ASN A 86 -1.76 12.74 -20.35
C ASN A 86 -1.14 12.18 -19.07
N SER A 87 0.17 12.40 -18.88
CA SER A 87 0.92 11.88 -17.74
C SER A 87 0.33 12.27 -16.39
N ARG A 88 -0.21 13.49 -16.25
CA ARG A 88 -0.81 13.96 -14.99
C ARG A 88 -2.01 13.13 -14.54
N GLU A 89 -2.70 12.45 -15.45
CA GLU A 89 -3.82 11.56 -15.12
C GLU A 89 -3.39 10.37 -14.25
N PHE A 90 -2.11 9.99 -14.30
CA PHE A 90 -1.54 8.82 -13.61
C PHE A 90 -0.59 9.20 -12.48
N LYS A 91 -0.67 10.44 -11.96
CA LYS A 91 0.27 10.93 -10.95
C LYS A 91 0.25 10.13 -9.63
N LEU A 92 -0.89 9.53 -9.29
CA LEU A 92 -1.07 8.74 -8.06
C LEU A 92 -1.24 7.24 -8.34
N ALA A 93 -1.08 6.82 -9.59
CA ALA A 93 -1.08 5.42 -9.99
C ALA A 93 0.33 4.84 -9.84
N HIS A 94 0.45 3.52 -9.84
CA HIS A 94 1.74 2.86 -9.89
C HIS A 94 2.23 2.79 -11.33
N VAL A 95 3.33 3.49 -11.64
CA VAL A 95 3.88 3.57 -12.99
C VAL A 95 5.19 2.80 -13.07
N GLN A 96 5.30 1.90 -14.03
CA GLN A 96 6.53 1.14 -14.29
C GLN A 96 7.00 1.31 -15.74
N SER A 97 8.29 1.08 -15.96
CA SER A 97 8.85 0.98 -17.31
C SER A 97 10.04 0.03 -17.33
N GLN A 98 10.20 -0.68 -18.44
CA GLN A 98 11.31 -1.60 -18.73
C GLN A 98 11.91 -1.35 -20.13
N SER A 99 11.51 -0.26 -20.79
CA SER A 99 12.05 0.07 -22.11
C SER A 99 11.83 1.54 -22.46
N TYR A 100 12.68 2.03 -23.35
CA TYR A 100 12.53 3.34 -23.96
C TYR A 100 12.90 3.29 -25.44
N THR A 101 12.60 4.38 -26.14
CA THR A 101 13.12 4.67 -27.46
C THR A 101 13.61 6.12 -27.54
N ARG A 102 14.43 6.44 -28.53
CA ARG A 102 14.96 7.80 -28.76
C ARG A 102 14.38 8.39 -30.03
N TYR A 103 13.80 9.58 -29.90
CA TYR A 103 13.30 10.37 -31.02
C TYR A 103 13.82 11.81 -30.90
N GLN A 104 14.52 12.30 -31.92
CA GLN A 104 15.16 13.62 -31.94
C GLN A 104 16.01 13.90 -30.69
N GLY A 105 16.86 12.93 -30.31
CA GLY A 105 17.71 13.01 -29.12
C GLY A 105 16.97 12.92 -27.77
N LYS A 106 15.64 12.84 -27.76
CA LYS A 106 14.81 12.76 -26.54
C LYS A 106 14.41 11.32 -26.27
N ARG A 107 14.44 10.91 -25.00
CA ARG A 107 13.97 9.59 -24.55
C ARG A 107 12.46 9.58 -24.33
N TYR A 108 11.82 8.50 -24.80
CA TYR A 108 10.42 8.20 -24.57
C TYR A 108 10.31 6.81 -23.98
N TYR A 109 9.78 6.73 -22.77
CA TYR A 109 9.62 5.48 -22.03
C TYR A 109 8.27 4.84 -22.37
N PHE A 110 8.26 3.54 -22.63
CA PHE A 110 7.01 2.79 -22.67
C PHE A 110 6.58 2.48 -21.25
N ILE A 111 5.40 2.92 -20.86
CA ILE A 111 4.92 2.80 -19.48
C ILE A 111 3.80 1.79 -19.32
N TYR A 112 3.80 1.18 -18.14
CA TYR A 112 2.73 0.39 -17.57
C TYR A 112 2.16 1.20 -16.41
N VAL A 113 0.84 1.27 -16.32
CA VAL A 113 0.13 1.97 -15.25
C VAL A 113 -0.77 0.95 -14.59
N ASP A 114 -0.61 0.76 -13.28
CA ASP A 114 -1.37 -0.23 -12.49
C ASP A 114 -1.34 -1.63 -13.13
N GLY A 115 -0.19 -2.00 -13.70
CA GLY A 115 0.03 -3.28 -14.41
C GLY A 115 -0.38 -3.30 -15.88
N ARG A 116 -1.21 -2.36 -16.36
CA ARG A 116 -1.65 -2.31 -17.76
C ARG A 116 -0.66 -1.57 -18.65
N ALA A 117 -0.32 -2.14 -19.80
CA ALA A 117 0.46 -1.45 -20.84
C ALA A 117 -0.33 -0.28 -21.45
N ILE A 118 0.28 0.91 -21.51
CA ILE A 118 -0.39 2.12 -22.02
C ILE A 118 0.27 2.67 -23.29
N GLY A 119 1.54 3.08 -23.22
CA GLY A 119 2.18 3.73 -24.37
C GLY A 119 3.47 4.49 -24.03
N TYR A 120 3.95 5.27 -24.99
CA TYR A 120 5.18 6.04 -24.90
C TYR A 120 4.95 7.44 -24.33
N VAL A 121 5.74 7.83 -23.34
CA VAL A 121 5.75 9.16 -22.72
C VAL A 121 7.15 9.75 -22.71
N ASN A 122 7.26 11.06 -22.91
CA ASN A 122 8.55 11.75 -22.83
C ASN A 122 9.15 11.62 -21.42
N GLU A 123 10.45 11.35 -21.30
CA GLU A 123 11.15 11.23 -20.01
C GLU A 123 10.96 12.46 -19.10
N LYS A 124 10.78 13.66 -19.68
CA LYS A 124 10.52 14.89 -18.91
C LYS A 124 9.19 14.85 -18.12
N ALA A 125 8.32 13.87 -18.38
CA ALA A 125 7.14 13.61 -17.58
C ALA A 125 7.46 13.10 -16.17
N PHE A 126 8.66 12.54 -15.96
CA PHE A 126 9.04 11.98 -14.67
C PHE A 126 9.70 13.02 -13.74
N ALA A 127 9.56 12.80 -12.43
CA ALA A 127 10.29 13.53 -11.41
C ALA A 127 11.75 13.05 -11.40
N ARG A 128 12.61 13.68 -12.19
CA ARG A 128 14.04 13.32 -12.32
C ARG A 128 14.89 13.96 -11.22
N SER A 129 15.88 13.21 -10.72
CA SER A 129 16.83 13.64 -9.69
C SER A 129 16.15 14.31 -8.50
N LYS A 130 15.04 13.73 -8.03
CA LYS A 130 14.20 14.32 -7.00
C LYS A 130 14.24 13.46 -5.75
N ALA A 131 14.52 14.09 -4.61
CA ALA A 131 14.29 13.50 -3.30
C ALA A 131 13.04 14.11 -2.68
N ASN A 132 12.12 13.26 -2.23
CA ASN A 132 10.94 13.63 -1.48
C ASN A 132 11.00 12.92 -0.12
N VAL A 133 11.06 13.71 0.94
CA VAL A 133 11.13 13.25 2.32
C VAL A 133 10.01 13.90 3.12
N VAL A 134 9.69 13.30 4.25
CA VAL A 134 8.74 13.83 5.24
C VAL A 134 9.14 15.25 5.66
N LYS A 135 8.18 16.12 5.92
CA LYS A 135 8.46 17.53 6.26
C LYS A 135 9.08 17.68 7.65
N ALA A 136 8.64 16.89 8.61
CA ALA A 136 9.15 16.88 9.98
C ALA A 136 8.89 15.53 10.65
N VAL A 137 9.81 15.15 11.54
CA VAL A 137 9.69 13.96 12.40
C VAL A 137 9.78 14.41 13.86
N SER A 138 8.88 13.93 14.72
CA SER A 138 8.87 14.26 16.14
C SER A 138 8.92 12.99 16.99
N LEU A 139 10.02 12.80 17.72
CA LEU A 139 10.30 11.59 18.48
C LEU A 139 10.03 11.82 19.98
N VAL A 140 9.42 10.84 20.64
CA VAL A 140 9.25 10.87 22.10
C VAL A 140 10.61 10.72 22.79
N ASN A 141 10.79 11.35 23.97
CA ASN A 141 11.93 11.04 24.81
C ASN A 141 11.74 9.65 25.43
N ASN A 142 12.41 8.64 24.88
CA ASN A 142 12.37 7.28 25.39
C ASN A 142 13.78 6.78 25.73
N PRO A 143 14.24 6.95 26.99
CA PRO A 143 15.58 6.51 27.40
C PRO A 143 15.78 5.00 27.33
N LYS A 144 14.70 4.21 27.23
CA LYS A 144 14.74 2.74 27.14
C LYS A 144 14.62 2.20 25.72
N ASP A 145 14.33 3.03 24.72
CA ASP A 145 14.43 2.59 23.33
C ASP A 145 15.92 2.35 23.01
N THR A 146 16.22 1.12 22.58
CA THR A 146 17.59 0.67 22.28
C THR A 146 17.90 0.70 20.78
N LYS A 147 16.90 0.94 19.94
CA LYS A 147 17.02 0.99 18.48
C LYS A 147 17.07 2.43 18.00
N GLY A 148 16.28 3.33 18.57
CA GLY A 148 16.11 4.69 18.05
C GLY A 148 15.39 4.72 16.70
N PHE A 149 15.22 5.90 16.12
CA PHE A 149 14.51 6.13 14.86
C PHE A 149 15.43 5.87 13.66
N ASP A 150 14.97 5.06 12.69
CA ASP A 150 15.68 4.87 11.41
C ASP A 150 15.39 6.06 10.49
N VAL A 151 16.41 6.80 10.09
CA VAL A 151 16.16 8.02 9.33
C VAL A 151 15.59 7.75 7.94
N ARG A 152 15.79 6.54 7.38
CA ARG A 152 15.26 6.17 6.06
C ARG A 152 13.76 6.01 6.05
N ASP A 153 13.12 5.92 7.22
CA ASP A 153 11.66 5.91 7.33
C ASP A 153 11.04 7.26 6.96
N ALA A 154 11.84 8.34 6.97
CA ALA A 154 11.42 9.65 6.48
C ALA A 154 11.44 9.80 4.94
N VAL A 155 11.88 8.78 4.18
CA VAL A 155 11.91 8.86 2.72
C VAL A 155 10.55 8.46 2.14
N ASN A 156 9.92 9.36 1.39
CA ASN A 156 8.78 8.99 0.55
C ASN A 156 9.26 8.32 -0.73
N TYR A 157 10.14 9.00 -1.48
CA TYR A 157 10.81 8.42 -2.64
C TYR A 157 12.05 9.24 -3.00
N ILE A 158 13.02 8.59 -3.64
CA ILE A 158 14.17 9.26 -4.28
C ILE A 158 14.30 8.71 -5.68
N THR A 159 14.56 9.59 -6.66
CA THR A 159 14.70 9.20 -8.06
C THR A 159 16.06 9.50 -8.67
N ASP A 160 16.47 8.65 -9.60
CA ASP A 160 17.65 8.84 -10.44
C ASP A 160 17.47 9.96 -11.49
N SER A 161 18.48 10.17 -12.35
CA SER A 161 18.44 11.15 -13.45
C SER A 161 17.36 10.92 -14.48
N HIS A 162 16.75 9.72 -14.52
CA HIS A 162 15.72 9.29 -15.46
C HIS A 162 14.32 9.18 -14.81
N GLY A 163 14.21 9.52 -13.52
CA GLY A 163 12.95 9.50 -12.77
C GLY A 163 12.55 8.11 -12.26
N SER A 164 13.48 7.15 -12.26
CA SER A 164 13.31 5.82 -11.66
C SER A 164 13.46 5.91 -10.15
N VAL A 165 12.59 5.26 -9.38
CA VAL A 165 12.73 5.13 -7.93
C VAL A 165 13.97 4.31 -7.61
N VAL A 166 14.76 4.80 -6.66
CA VAL A 166 15.95 4.15 -6.12
C VAL A 166 15.60 3.50 -4.78
N ASP A 167 16.21 2.37 -4.49
CA ASP A 167 16.14 1.76 -3.15
C ASP A 167 16.65 2.75 -2.10
N LYS A 168 15.87 2.96 -1.04
CA LYS A 168 16.19 3.86 0.08
C LYS A 168 17.50 3.47 0.78
N TYR A 169 17.93 2.20 0.70
CA TYR A 169 19.20 1.75 1.28
C TYR A 169 20.43 2.15 0.45
N GLN A 170 20.26 2.52 -0.81
CA GLN A 170 21.34 3.08 -1.64
C GLN A 170 21.54 4.59 -1.45
N VAL A 171 20.66 5.23 -0.66
CA VAL A 171 20.70 6.67 -0.41
C VAL A 171 21.71 6.96 0.70
N LYS A 172 22.62 7.89 0.42
CA LYS A 172 23.60 8.35 1.40
C LYS A 172 22.93 9.27 2.42
N THR A 173 23.16 8.99 3.70
CA THR A 173 22.70 9.79 4.83
C THR A 173 23.90 10.24 5.68
N ASN A 174 23.78 11.36 6.40
CA ASN A 174 24.82 11.80 7.35
C ASN A 174 24.76 11.06 8.69
N VAL A 175 23.68 10.32 8.94
CA VAL A 175 23.46 9.47 10.10
C VAL A 175 22.43 8.42 9.73
N ASP A 176 22.51 7.22 10.29
CA ASP A 176 21.53 6.16 10.01
C ASP A 176 20.37 6.15 11.00
N ARG A 177 20.63 6.49 12.26
CA ARG A 177 19.61 6.48 13.32
C ARG A 177 19.73 7.67 14.27
N ILE A 178 18.59 8.14 14.77
CA ILE A 178 18.52 9.16 15.83
C ILE A 178 18.10 8.49 17.13
N SER A 179 18.87 8.72 18.19
CA SER A 179 18.56 8.21 19.53
C SER A 179 17.43 8.99 20.17
N GLU A 180 16.42 8.30 20.69
CA GLU A 180 15.30 8.90 21.43
C GLU A 180 15.66 9.26 22.88
N LYS A 181 16.89 9.00 23.32
CA LYS A 181 17.34 9.27 24.70
C LYS A 181 17.78 10.71 24.91
N LYS A 182 18.19 11.40 23.83
CA LYS A 182 18.80 12.73 23.88
C LYS A 182 17.84 13.73 23.23
N PRO A 183 17.14 14.56 24.02
CA PRO A 183 16.34 15.66 23.49
C PRO A 183 17.16 16.58 22.60
N GLY A 184 16.54 17.14 21.57
CA GLY A 184 17.22 18.05 20.67
C GLY A 184 16.65 18.04 19.26
N THR A 185 17.20 18.88 18.40
CA THR A 185 16.86 18.94 16.98
C THR A 185 18.04 18.50 16.14
N TYR A 186 17.80 17.54 15.26
CA TYR A 186 18.76 16.93 14.37
C TYR A 186 18.36 17.18 12.92
N TRP A 187 19.36 17.45 12.09
CA TRP A 187 19.18 17.64 10.67
C TRP A 187 19.74 16.45 9.90
N VAL A 188 18.86 15.70 9.25
CA VAL A 188 19.26 14.56 8.42
C VAL A 188 19.24 14.97 6.96
N THR A 189 20.32 14.67 6.24
CA THR A 189 20.48 14.90 4.81
C THR A 189 20.41 13.59 4.04
N PHE A 190 19.79 13.61 2.87
CA PHE A 190 19.70 12.47 1.96
C PHE A 190 20.27 12.87 0.61
N LYS A 191 21.12 12.03 0.02
CA LYS A 191 21.74 12.29 -1.29
C LYS A 191 21.79 11.04 -2.17
N TYR A 192 21.42 11.20 -3.44
CA TYR A 192 21.64 10.22 -4.50
C TYR A 192 21.85 10.93 -5.84
N GLY A 193 23.07 10.87 -6.38
CA GLY A 193 23.44 11.67 -7.56
C GLY A 193 23.14 13.16 -7.33
N LYS A 194 22.29 13.75 -8.19
CA LYS A 194 21.84 15.15 -8.07
C LYS A 194 20.62 15.34 -7.15
N ALA A 195 19.96 14.25 -6.74
CA ALA A 195 18.83 14.32 -5.81
C ALA A 195 19.34 14.59 -4.40
N HIS A 196 18.77 15.61 -3.75
CA HIS A 196 19.10 15.96 -2.37
C HIS A 196 17.85 16.41 -1.60
N ALA A 197 17.80 16.09 -0.31
CA ALA A 197 16.78 16.58 0.61
C ALA A 197 17.32 16.65 2.04
N LYS A 198 16.61 17.40 2.89
CA LYS A 198 16.91 17.56 4.31
C LYS A 198 15.63 17.47 5.13
N VAL A 199 15.66 16.77 6.26
CA VAL A 199 14.53 16.67 7.20
C VAL A 199 14.94 17.10 8.60
N LYS A 200 14.02 17.78 9.28
CA LYS A 200 14.15 18.12 10.71
C LYS A 200 13.59 16.97 11.55
N VAL A 201 14.41 16.41 12.41
CA VAL A 201 14.03 15.39 13.40
C VAL A 201 14.17 16.01 14.79
N THR A 202 13.09 16.09 15.55
CA THR A 202 13.10 16.65 16.91
C THR A 202 12.80 15.56 17.92
N VAL A 203 13.71 15.32 18.87
CA VAL A 203 13.46 14.51 20.06
C VAL A 203 12.92 15.43 21.14
N ARG A 204 11.69 15.19 21.58
CA ARG A 204 11.01 16.01 22.59
C ARG A 204 11.73 15.89 23.94
N ASN A 205 11.54 16.86 24.84
CA ASN A 205 12.28 16.91 26.10
C ASN A 205 11.62 16.13 27.24
N ASN A 206 10.29 16.02 27.27
CA ASN A 206 9.55 15.44 28.39
C ASN A 206 9.71 13.90 28.49
N PRO A 207 10.46 13.38 29.48
CA PRO A 207 10.64 11.93 29.64
C PRO A 207 9.39 11.24 30.22
N LYS A 208 8.42 12.00 30.75
CA LYS A 208 7.17 11.49 31.34
C LYS A 208 6.01 11.45 30.34
N GLU A 209 6.21 11.91 29.10
CA GLU A 209 5.19 11.85 28.05
C GLU A 209 4.69 10.41 27.86
N GLY A 210 3.37 10.23 27.78
CA GLY A 210 2.73 8.91 27.63
C GLY A 210 2.76 8.00 28.87
N MET A 211 3.36 8.44 29.99
CA MET A 211 3.26 7.71 31.25
C MET A 211 1.91 7.97 31.90
N SER A 212 1.22 6.92 32.31
CA SER A 212 -0.13 6.98 32.90
C SER A 212 -0.28 5.93 33.99
N SER A 213 -1.41 5.91 34.70
CA SER A 213 -1.74 4.80 35.61
C SER A 213 -2.99 4.08 35.09
N ALA A 214 -2.87 2.77 34.88
CA ALA A 214 -3.98 1.89 34.52
C ALA A 214 -4.51 1.26 35.81
N LYS A 215 -5.74 1.66 36.20
CA LYS A 215 -6.40 1.26 37.45
C LYS A 215 -7.78 0.64 37.18
N LEU A 216 -8.17 0.43 35.92
CA LEU A 216 -9.49 -0.09 35.63
C LEU A 216 -9.57 -1.57 36.02
N LYS A 217 -10.63 -1.91 36.75
CA LYS A 217 -11.06 -3.30 36.93
C LYS A 217 -11.55 -3.81 35.58
N PRO A 218 -11.07 -4.97 35.10
CA PRO A 218 -11.55 -5.51 33.84
C PRO A 218 -13.04 -5.85 33.93
N GLY A 219 -13.76 -5.59 32.84
CA GLY A 219 -15.14 -6.03 32.67
C GLY A 219 -15.23 -7.55 32.44
N LYS A 220 -16.46 -8.06 32.46
CA LYS A 220 -16.74 -9.48 32.26
C LYS A 220 -16.26 -9.92 30.88
N GLY A 221 -15.36 -10.89 30.85
CA GLY A 221 -14.92 -11.56 29.64
C GLY A 221 -14.74 -13.05 29.89
N GLY A 222 -13.61 -13.61 29.44
CA GLY A 222 -13.28 -15.02 29.56
C GLY A 222 -12.48 -15.55 28.37
N THR A 223 -12.25 -16.85 28.36
CA THR A 223 -11.60 -17.58 27.26
C THR A 223 -12.60 -18.60 26.72
N PHE A 224 -13.00 -18.45 25.45
CA PHE A 224 -14.24 -19.07 24.95
C PHE A 224 -14.03 -20.15 23.89
N ALA A 225 -12.98 -20.05 23.09
CA ALA A 225 -12.84 -20.91 21.92
C ALA A 225 -11.40 -21.09 21.47
N GLN A 226 -11.19 -22.10 20.63
CA GLN A 226 -10.03 -22.23 19.78
C GLN A 226 -10.40 -21.71 18.39
N THR A 227 -9.64 -20.75 17.87
CA THR A 227 -9.72 -20.38 16.46
C THR A 227 -8.90 -21.34 15.63
N TRP A 228 -9.22 -21.53 14.35
CA TRP A 228 -8.38 -22.35 13.49
C TRP A 228 -7.05 -21.65 13.22
N TYR A 229 -6.00 -22.44 13.01
CA TYR A 229 -4.72 -21.97 12.50
C TYR A 229 -4.57 -22.37 11.03
N PRO A 230 -4.06 -21.50 10.16
CA PRO A 230 -3.70 -21.91 8.81
C PRO A 230 -2.60 -22.97 8.86
N LYS A 231 -2.94 -24.22 8.52
CA LYS A 231 -1.95 -25.30 8.31
C LYS A 231 -1.09 -25.06 7.06
N GLN A 232 -1.49 -24.15 6.17
CA GLN A 232 -0.70 -23.69 5.02
C GLN A 232 -0.71 -22.17 4.97
N LEU A 233 0.45 -21.55 5.20
CA LEU A 233 0.69 -20.14 4.90
C LEU A 233 0.78 -19.98 3.38
N ALA A 234 -0.12 -19.17 2.82
CA ALA A 234 -0.11 -18.65 1.46
C ALA A 234 -0.34 -19.67 0.33
N TYR A 235 -1.60 -19.84 -0.07
CA TYR A 235 -1.88 -20.23 -1.46
C TYR A 235 -1.54 -19.04 -2.38
N ARG A 236 -0.57 -19.25 -3.27
CA ARG A 236 -0.06 -18.27 -4.22
C ARG A 236 -0.49 -18.67 -5.61
N GLY A 237 -1.49 -17.99 -6.16
CA GLY A 237 -1.96 -18.26 -7.51
C GLY A 237 -2.64 -17.06 -8.13
N ASN A 238 -2.71 -17.05 -9.47
CA ASN A 238 -3.68 -16.22 -10.16
C ASN A 238 -5.07 -16.73 -9.80
N TYR A 239 -5.89 -15.88 -9.17
CA TYR A 239 -7.30 -16.19 -8.96
C TYR A 239 -8.08 -15.78 -10.19
N ASN A 240 -9.02 -16.63 -10.62
CA ASN A 240 -10.01 -16.25 -11.61
C ASN A 240 -10.83 -15.08 -11.08
N ALA A 241 -11.12 -14.13 -11.96
CA ALA A 241 -11.96 -13.01 -11.58
C ALA A 241 -13.36 -13.52 -11.17
N GLN A 242 -13.91 -12.98 -10.09
CA GLN A 242 -15.24 -13.35 -9.61
C GLN A 242 -16.27 -12.34 -10.11
N VAL A 243 -17.46 -12.85 -10.41
CA VAL A 243 -18.60 -12.09 -10.94
C VAL A 243 -19.80 -12.06 -9.99
N PHE A 244 -19.73 -12.80 -8.87
CA PHE A 244 -20.76 -12.84 -7.82
C PHE A 244 -20.13 -12.60 -6.45
N PRO A 245 -20.90 -12.13 -5.45
CA PRO A 245 -20.40 -11.92 -4.11
C PRO A 245 -20.42 -13.23 -3.31
N HIS A 246 -19.42 -13.44 -2.46
CA HIS A 246 -19.47 -14.40 -1.38
C HIS A 246 -20.36 -13.90 -0.23
N THR A 247 -20.93 -14.84 0.50
CA THR A 247 -21.70 -14.59 1.72
C THR A 247 -21.29 -15.59 2.80
N TYR A 248 -21.03 -15.09 3.99
CA TYR A 248 -20.70 -15.91 5.17
C TYR A 248 -21.65 -15.59 6.31
N TRP A 249 -22.31 -16.61 6.84
CA TRP A 249 -23.18 -16.49 8.01
C TRP A 249 -22.40 -16.82 9.28
N GLY A 250 -22.54 -15.97 10.29
CA GLY A 250 -21.95 -16.13 11.61
C GLY A 250 -22.98 -16.61 12.63
N SER A 251 -22.54 -17.46 13.55
CA SER A 251 -23.28 -17.79 14.77
C SER A 251 -22.81 -16.94 15.94
N ASP A 252 -23.68 -16.69 16.91
CA ASP A 252 -23.34 -15.89 18.10
C ASP A 252 -22.89 -16.73 19.31
N ASN A 253 -22.65 -16.07 20.44
CA ASN A 253 -22.26 -16.71 21.70
C ASN A 253 -23.35 -17.54 22.39
N LYS A 254 -24.60 -17.50 21.91
CA LYS A 254 -25.72 -18.33 22.36
C LYS A 254 -25.97 -19.51 21.43
N GLY A 255 -25.18 -19.65 20.36
CA GLY A 255 -25.37 -20.69 19.35
C GLY A 255 -26.45 -20.36 18.32
N GLN A 256 -27.00 -19.14 18.30
CA GLN A 256 -27.97 -18.74 17.30
C GLN A 256 -27.30 -18.70 15.92
N LYS A 257 -27.81 -19.52 15.00
CA LYS A 257 -27.36 -19.54 13.61
C LYS A 257 -27.81 -18.26 12.90
N LYS A 258 -27.00 -17.76 11.96
CA LYS A 258 -27.28 -16.57 11.13
C LYS A 258 -27.45 -15.25 11.92
N ALA A 259 -26.80 -15.12 13.08
CA ALA A 259 -26.80 -13.89 13.88
C ALA A 259 -26.00 -12.74 13.24
N ALA A 260 -25.10 -13.05 12.31
CA ALA A 260 -24.38 -12.06 11.52
C ALA A 260 -24.19 -12.53 10.07
N LYS A 261 -24.09 -11.59 9.14
CA LYS A 261 -23.78 -11.84 7.73
C LYS A 261 -22.61 -10.97 7.30
N LEU A 262 -21.61 -11.59 6.66
CA LEU A 262 -20.58 -10.90 5.90
C LEU A 262 -20.86 -11.10 4.41
N THR A 263 -20.84 -10.03 3.63
CA THR A 263 -21.06 -10.08 2.17
C THR A 263 -19.91 -9.38 1.45
N THR A 264 -19.48 -9.89 0.31
CA THR A 264 -18.46 -9.22 -0.51
C THR A 264 -18.87 -7.81 -0.86
N LYS A 265 -18.06 -6.87 -0.42
CA LYS A 265 -18.16 -5.48 -0.84
C LYS A 265 -17.28 -5.21 -2.05
N PHE A 266 -16.14 -5.88 -2.11
CA PHE A 266 -15.06 -5.55 -3.04
C PHE A 266 -14.04 -6.70 -3.18
N TYR A 267 -13.53 -6.92 -4.40
CA TYR A 267 -12.36 -7.78 -4.66
C TYR A 267 -11.18 -6.94 -5.15
N GLU A 268 -10.05 -7.08 -4.47
CA GLU A 268 -8.83 -6.38 -4.89
C GLU A 268 -8.23 -6.97 -6.17
N PRO A 269 -7.55 -6.16 -6.99
CA PRO A 269 -6.82 -6.68 -8.15
C PRO A 269 -5.62 -7.49 -7.70
N ASN A 270 -5.40 -8.69 -8.28
CA ASN A 270 -4.26 -9.55 -7.88
C ASN A 270 -2.89 -8.84 -7.88
N SER A 271 -2.71 -7.83 -8.74
CA SER A 271 -1.50 -7.01 -8.83
C SER A 271 -1.83 -5.65 -9.47
N PHE A 272 -1.14 -4.60 -9.01
CA PHE A 272 -1.06 -3.29 -9.69
C PHE A 272 0.28 -3.11 -10.41
N SER A 273 1.02 -4.19 -10.63
CA SER A 273 2.35 -4.20 -11.23
C SER A 273 2.48 -5.31 -12.26
N LEU A 274 3.45 -5.15 -13.17
CA LEU A 274 3.98 -6.27 -13.92
C LEU A 274 4.47 -7.35 -12.96
N LEU A 275 4.33 -8.62 -13.34
CA LEU A 275 4.66 -9.77 -12.49
C LEU A 275 6.17 -9.97 -12.26
N ALA A 276 7.02 -9.18 -12.93
CA ALA A 276 8.47 -9.15 -12.76
C ALA A 276 8.90 -8.05 -11.76
N GLY A 277 10.15 -8.10 -11.28
CA GLY A 277 10.77 -7.04 -10.49
C GLY A 277 11.07 -7.39 -9.03
N SER A 278 11.49 -6.36 -8.28
CA SER A 278 11.87 -6.39 -6.87
C SER A 278 10.71 -6.04 -5.91
N VAL A 279 10.98 -6.07 -4.60
CA VAL A 279 10.03 -5.68 -3.55
C VAL A 279 9.60 -4.21 -3.67
N GLU A 280 10.46 -3.30 -4.13
CA GLU A 280 10.12 -1.87 -4.24
C GLU A 280 9.28 -1.57 -5.48
N THR A 281 9.40 -2.43 -6.51
CA THR A 281 8.76 -2.24 -7.81
C THR A 281 7.43 -2.94 -7.92
N ASN A 282 7.13 -3.91 -7.04
CA ASN A 282 5.89 -4.65 -7.04
C ASN A 282 4.85 -4.09 -6.05
N VAL A 283 3.59 -4.11 -6.49
CA VAL A 283 2.41 -3.81 -5.69
C VAL A 283 1.45 -4.99 -5.85
N ARG A 284 1.50 -5.92 -4.91
CA ARG A 284 0.64 -7.12 -4.86
C ARG A 284 -0.29 -7.05 -3.65
N THR A 285 -1.40 -7.77 -3.72
CA THR A 285 -2.46 -7.70 -2.71
C THR A 285 -2.31 -8.79 -1.67
N ASN A 286 -1.16 -8.81 -0.99
CA ASN A 286 -1.07 -9.43 0.33
C ASN A 286 -1.45 -8.36 1.35
N VAL A 287 -2.76 -8.27 1.62
CA VAL A 287 -3.34 -7.28 2.53
C VAL A 287 -2.99 -7.68 3.96
N GLN A 288 -2.70 -6.69 4.80
CA GLN A 288 -2.47 -6.91 6.24
C GLN A 288 -3.31 -5.97 7.10
N GLY A 289 -3.90 -4.92 6.55
CA GLY A 289 -4.76 -3.99 7.27
C GLY A 289 -5.76 -3.33 6.36
N LEU A 290 -6.83 -2.82 6.98
CA LEU A 290 -7.99 -2.24 6.33
C LEU A 290 -8.51 -1.08 7.17
N ASP A 291 -8.87 0.02 6.51
CA ASP A 291 -9.71 1.07 7.09
C ASP A 291 -10.78 1.57 6.10
N VAL A 292 -11.88 2.10 6.63
CA VAL A 292 -12.96 2.71 5.84
C VAL A 292 -13.39 4.04 6.47
N TYR A 293 -13.31 5.13 5.69
CA TYR A 293 -13.84 6.43 6.07
C TYR A 293 -14.61 7.08 4.93
N GLY A 294 -15.92 7.21 5.09
CA GLY A 294 -16.79 7.79 4.08
C GLY A 294 -16.87 6.90 2.84
N GLN A 295 -16.36 7.40 1.71
CA GLN A 295 -16.25 6.63 0.47
C GLN A 295 -14.84 6.07 0.25
N ASP A 296 -13.88 6.43 1.11
CA ASP A 296 -12.51 5.95 0.99
C ASP A 296 -12.38 4.63 1.75
N MET A 297 -11.76 3.66 1.10
CA MET A 297 -11.23 2.45 1.72
C MET A 297 -9.73 2.42 1.52
N VAL A 298 -9.03 2.01 2.57
CA VAL A 298 -7.58 2.00 2.62
C VAL A 298 -7.11 0.61 2.98
N THR A 299 -6.10 0.12 2.28
CA THR A 299 -5.45 -1.16 2.59
C THR A 299 -3.94 -1.00 2.67
N THR A 300 -3.31 -1.80 3.53
CA THR A 300 -1.85 -1.96 3.57
C THR A 300 -1.47 -3.26 2.87
N ASN A 301 -0.52 -3.16 1.93
CA ASN A 301 -0.24 -4.22 0.98
C ASN A 301 1.26 -4.50 0.91
N PHE A 302 1.65 -5.78 0.95
CA PHE A 302 3.04 -6.23 0.92
C PHE A 302 3.35 -7.10 -0.30
N TYR A 303 4.63 -7.11 -0.69
CA TYR A 303 5.13 -8.02 -1.71
C TYR A 303 5.75 -9.28 -1.07
N GLY A 304 5.08 -10.42 -1.21
CA GLY A 304 5.59 -11.71 -0.77
C GLY A 304 5.28 -12.05 0.69
N VAL A 305 5.40 -13.35 1.02
CA VAL A 305 5.05 -13.89 2.35
C VAL A 305 6.11 -13.53 3.38
N GLY A 306 5.67 -13.31 4.61
CA GLY A 306 6.53 -13.06 5.77
C GLY A 306 7.21 -11.69 5.77
N GLN A 307 6.99 -10.84 4.74
CA GLN A 307 7.58 -9.50 4.72
C GLN A 307 7.03 -8.62 5.85
N ALA A 308 5.72 -8.70 6.14
CA ALA A 308 5.07 -7.96 7.22
C ALA A 308 5.65 -8.29 8.61
N SER A 309 6.24 -9.48 8.78
CA SER A 309 6.84 -9.91 10.06
C SER A 309 8.28 -9.41 10.27
N LYS A 310 8.88 -8.69 9.31
CA LYS A 310 10.26 -8.17 9.44
C LYS A 310 10.29 -6.86 10.23
N ASP A 311 11.38 -6.63 10.97
CA ASP A 311 11.63 -5.32 11.59
C ASP A 311 11.83 -4.26 10.49
N GLY A 312 11.11 -3.15 10.58
CA GLY A 312 11.16 -2.09 9.56
C GLY A 312 10.55 -2.49 8.21
N ALA A 313 9.60 -3.43 8.19
CA ALA A 313 8.93 -3.85 6.97
C ALA A 313 8.28 -2.67 6.22
N ASN A 314 8.47 -2.67 4.91
CA ASN A 314 7.91 -1.67 4.01
C ASN A 314 6.87 -2.31 3.08
N GLY A 315 5.87 -1.53 2.73
CA GLY A 315 4.83 -1.92 1.78
C GLY A 315 4.24 -0.70 1.08
N ARG A 316 2.99 -0.84 0.66
CA ARG A 316 2.23 0.19 -0.04
C ARG A 316 0.89 0.38 0.65
N VAL A 317 0.46 1.63 0.76
CA VAL A 317 -0.91 1.97 1.11
C VAL A 317 -1.68 2.20 -0.17
N ILE A 318 -2.82 1.53 -0.32
CA ILE A 318 -3.71 1.69 -1.46
C ILE A 318 -5.01 2.34 -0.96
N LEU A 319 -5.41 3.43 -1.61
CA LEU A 319 -6.68 4.10 -1.36
C LEU A 319 -7.61 3.87 -2.55
N TYR A 320 -8.81 3.39 -2.25
CA TYR A 320 -9.89 3.15 -3.18
C TYR A 320 -11.09 4.04 -2.85
N ARG A 321 -11.79 4.54 -3.86
CA ARG A 321 -13.10 5.18 -3.68
C ARG A 321 -14.22 4.18 -3.94
N LEU A 322 -14.73 3.55 -2.88
CA LEU A 322 -15.64 2.39 -2.89
C LEU A 322 -16.88 2.54 -3.79
N ASN A 323 -17.50 3.72 -3.82
CA ASN A 323 -18.75 3.92 -4.57
C ASN A 323 -18.52 4.42 -6.01
N ARG A 324 -17.26 4.58 -6.42
CA ARG A 324 -16.90 5.08 -7.76
C ARG A 324 -16.37 3.98 -8.67
N VAL A 325 -16.26 2.75 -8.18
CA VAL A 325 -15.86 1.60 -8.99
C VAL A 325 -16.79 0.43 -8.73
N PRO A 326 -17.29 -0.25 -9.77
CA PRO A 326 -18.06 -1.47 -9.59
C PRO A 326 -17.24 -2.53 -8.85
N THR A 327 -17.88 -3.17 -7.87
CA THR A 327 -17.31 -4.15 -6.95
C THR A 327 -16.42 -5.21 -7.61
N TYR A 328 -16.81 -5.71 -8.80
CA TYR A 328 -16.08 -6.77 -9.50
C TYR A 328 -15.07 -6.28 -10.53
N ALA A 329 -15.22 -5.04 -11.02
CA ALA A 329 -14.47 -4.56 -12.19
C ALA A 329 -12.99 -4.25 -11.88
N LEU A 330 -12.68 -3.98 -10.62
CA LEU A 330 -11.32 -3.65 -10.19
C LEU A 330 -10.32 -4.76 -10.45
N GLN A 331 -10.74 -6.02 -10.36
CA GLN A 331 -9.90 -7.18 -10.62
C GLN A 331 -9.25 -7.17 -12.02
N TYR A 332 -9.89 -6.48 -12.96
CA TYR A 332 -9.45 -6.38 -14.35
C TYR A 332 -8.56 -5.18 -14.64
N ILE A 333 -8.25 -4.34 -13.65
CA ILE A 333 -7.35 -3.17 -13.80
C ILE A 333 -6.01 -3.50 -14.49
N PRO A 334 -5.29 -4.58 -14.14
CA PRO A 334 -4.03 -4.89 -14.82
C PRO A 334 -4.21 -5.48 -16.24
N THR A 335 -5.44 -5.73 -16.69
CA THR A 335 -5.75 -6.46 -17.94
C THR A 335 -6.23 -5.54 -19.07
N THR A 336 -6.39 -6.12 -20.26
CA THR A 336 -6.97 -5.45 -21.44
C THR A 336 -8.48 -5.67 -21.59
N ILE A 337 -9.13 -6.40 -20.67
CA ILE A 337 -10.58 -6.70 -20.71
C ILE A 337 -11.41 -5.41 -20.66
N LEU A 338 -11.00 -4.44 -19.82
CA LEU A 338 -11.64 -3.14 -19.76
C LEU A 338 -11.25 -2.30 -20.99
N THR A 339 -12.22 -1.67 -21.65
CA THR A 339 -11.92 -0.64 -22.66
C THR A 339 -11.10 0.48 -22.03
N LEU A 340 -10.25 1.14 -22.84
CA LEU A 340 -9.38 2.19 -22.32
C LEU A 340 -10.13 3.32 -21.59
N PRO A 341 -11.28 3.83 -22.08
CA PRO A 341 -12.05 4.84 -21.35
C PRO A 341 -12.57 4.36 -19.99
N VAL A 342 -13.10 3.14 -19.92
CA VAL A 342 -13.60 2.53 -18.66
C VAL A 342 -12.47 2.35 -17.67
N TRP A 343 -11.36 1.77 -18.12
CA TRP A 343 -10.16 1.59 -17.30
C TRP A 343 -9.62 2.92 -16.75
N LYS A 344 -9.53 3.96 -17.59
CA LYS A 344 -9.09 5.30 -17.15
C LYS A 344 -10.02 5.88 -16.09
N ASN A 345 -11.32 5.62 -16.16
CA ASN A 345 -12.27 6.08 -15.15
C ASN A 345 -12.02 5.41 -13.79
N TYR A 346 -11.71 4.11 -13.78
CA TYR A 346 -11.46 3.36 -12.55
C TYR A 346 -10.09 3.65 -11.93
N VAL A 347 -9.02 3.73 -12.73
CA VAL A 347 -7.68 4.07 -12.22
C VAL A 347 -7.66 5.42 -11.51
N LYS A 348 -8.47 6.40 -11.94
CA LYS A 348 -8.60 7.70 -11.24
C LYS A 348 -9.18 7.58 -9.81
N GLN A 349 -9.81 6.45 -9.49
CA GLN A 349 -10.39 6.17 -8.18
C GLN A 349 -9.46 5.38 -7.26
N ILE A 350 -8.28 5.01 -7.75
CA ILE A 350 -7.25 4.27 -7.03
C ILE A 350 -6.03 5.18 -6.86
N ARG A 351 -5.43 5.15 -5.68
CA ARG A 351 -4.19 5.87 -5.39
C ARG A 351 -3.25 4.97 -4.62
N ILE A 352 -1.99 4.95 -5.02
CA ILE A 352 -0.99 4.05 -4.45
C ILE A 352 0.15 4.90 -3.88
N SER A 353 0.49 4.69 -2.61
CA SER A 353 1.62 5.37 -1.97
C SER A 353 2.95 4.92 -2.59
N PRO A 354 4.05 5.67 -2.39
CA PRO A 354 5.40 5.11 -2.53
C PRO A 354 5.63 3.90 -1.62
N TRP A 355 6.76 3.21 -1.80
CA TRP A 355 7.20 2.13 -0.93
C TRP A 355 7.72 2.71 0.38
N ILE A 356 6.90 2.64 1.43
CA ILE A 356 7.13 3.27 2.72
C ILE A 356 7.08 2.22 3.83
N LYS A 357 7.62 2.55 5.01
CA LYS A 357 7.48 1.69 6.18
C LYS A 357 6.01 1.54 6.55
N LEU A 358 5.61 0.32 6.89
CA LEU A 358 4.28 -0.02 7.41
C LEU A 358 4.37 -0.89 8.67
N GLY A 359 5.55 -1.44 8.99
CA GLY A 359 5.64 -2.46 10.03
C GLY A 359 4.80 -3.69 9.64
N HIS A 360 4.01 -4.22 10.57
CA HIS A 360 3.09 -5.32 10.28
C HIS A 360 1.93 -4.91 9.35
N GLY A 361 1.51 -3.63 9.37
CA GLY A 361 0.45 -3.11 8.51
C GLY A 361 -0.98 -3.32 9.01
N GLN A 362 -1.20 -3.98 10.15
CA GLN A 362 -2.54 -4.24 10.70
C GLN A 362 -3.21 -3.03 11.36
N SER A 363 -2.43 -1.99 11.70
CA SER A 363 -2.88 -0.86 12.51
C SER A 363 -3.05 0.40 11.67
N VAL A 364 -3.98 0.34 10.73
CA VAL A 364 -4.32 1.45 9.83
C VAL A 364 -5.65 2.08 10.23
N GLY A 365 -5.72 3.40 10.19
CA GLY A 365 -6.96 4.18 10.38
C GLY A 365 -6.96 5.41 9.46
N SER A 366 -8.12 6.00 9.18
CA SER A 366 -8.20 7.15 8.27
C SER A 366 -9.33 8.12 8.59
N THR A 367 -9.12 9.37 8.20
CA THR A 367 -10.05 10.49 8.38
C THR A 367 -10.37 11.13 7.03
N GLY A 368 -11.08 12.25 7.02
CA GLY A 368 -11.43 12.94 5.77
C GLY A 368 -10.22 13.34 4.91
N ARG A 369 -9.06 13.62 5.52
CA ARG A 369 -7.87 14.09 4.81
C ARG A 369 -6.68 13.14 4.88
N TYR A 370 -6.55 12.40 5.97
CA TYR A 370 -5.33 11.66 6.26
C TYR A 370 -5.59 10.17 6.44
N ILE A 371 -4.54 9.40 6.18
CA ILE A 371 -4.41 8.00 6.59
C ILE A 371 -3.34 7.98 7.67
N TYR A 372 -3.52 7.11 8.65
CA TYR A 372 -2.60 6.90 9.75
C TYR A 372 -2.21 5.43 9.79
N GLU A 373 -0.91 5.16 9.83
CA GLU A 373 -0.36 3.82 10.03
C GLU A 373 0.45 3.81 11.32
N LEU A 374 0.14 2.88 12.23
CA LEU A 374 0.99 2.57 13.36
C LEU A 374 1.96 1.45 12.97
N ALA A 375 3.14 1.85 12.49
CA ALA A 375 4.16 0.97 11.96
C ALA A 375 4.88 0.18 13.07
N ASN A 376 4.25 -0.89 13.52
CA ASN A 376 4.74 -1.75 14.60
C ASN A 376 5.47 -3.00 14.08
N TRP A 377 6.24 -3.65 14.95
CA TRP A 377 6.85 -4.95 14.68
C TRP A 377 6.28 -6.00 15.63
N ASN A 378 5.43 -6.88 15.10
CA ASN A 378 4.74 -7.93 15.88
C ASN A 378 5.67 -8.94 16.59
N ARG A 379 6.97 -8.98 16.25
CA ARG A 379 7.97 -9.82 16.91
C ARG A 379 8.94 -9.04 17.81
N ALA A 380 8.62 -7.79 18.15
CA ALA A 380 9.45 -6.97 19.02
C ALA A 380 9.66 -7.63 20.40
N LYS A 381 10.92 -7.94 20.73
CA LYS A 381 11.31 -8.50 22.05
C LYS A 381 11.85 -7.46 23.04
N LYS A 382 12.19 -6.27 22.56
CA LYS A 382 12.79 -5.19 23.36
C LYS A 382 11.84 -4.01 23.44
N LEU A 383 11.99 -3.20 24.50
CA LEU A 383 11.28 -1.95 24.65
C LEU A 383 11.57 -1.02 23.47
N ARG A 384 10.50 -0.51 22.85
CA ARG A 384 10.53 0.41 21.71
C ARG A 384 9.39 1.40 21.81
N SER A 385 9.58 2.57 21.21
CA SER A 385 8.48 3.50 20.94
C SER A 385 7.62 2.99 19.77
N ASN A 386 6.34 3.34 19.79
CA ASN A 386 5.41 3.13 18.69
C ASN A 386 5.61 4.25 17.66
N GLU A 387 5.60 3.93 16.36
CA GLU A 387 5.78 4.91 15.28
C GLU A 387 4.48 5.12 14.52
N LEU A 388 4.02 6.38 14.45
CA LEU A 388 2.79 6.78 13.76
C LEU A 388 3.14 7.60 12.53
N MET A 389 2.64 7.19 11.37
CA MET A 389 2.83 7.87 10.10
C MET A 389 1.52 8.51 9.67
N GLN A 390 1.52 9.82 9.39
CA GLN A 390 0.38 10.50 8.75
C GLN A 390 0.65 10.68 7.26
N ILE A 391 -0.22 10.10 6.44
CA ILE A 391 -0.17 10.10 4.98
C ILE A 391 -1.29 11.00 4.45
N ASP A 392 -0.97 11.94 3.57
CA ASP A 392 -1.96 12.82 2.95
C ASP A 392 -2.70 12.09 1.82
N LYS A 393 -4.01 11.88 1.93
CA LYS A 393 -4.82 11.18 0.91
C LYS A 393 -4.73 11.85 -0.47
N LYS A 394 -4.44 13.15 -0.54
CA LYS A 394 -4.31 13.90 -1.81
C LYS A 394 -3.04 13.54 -2.58
N THR A 395 -1.96 13.22 -1.88
CA THR A 395 -0.65 12.99 -2.49
C THR A 395 -0.15 11.55 -2.31
N MET A 396 -0.75 10.80 -1.38
CA MET A 396 -0.29 9.50 -0.88
C MET A 396 1.15 9.53 -0.34
N LEU A 397 1.62 10.70 0.08
CA LEU A 397 2.95 10.87 0.68
C LEU A 397 2.81 11.02 2.20
N VAL A 398 3.76 10.45 2.93
CA VAL A 398 3.93 10.67 4.36
C VAL A 398 4.28 12.13 4.58
N LYS A 399 3.43 12.82 5.33
CA LYS A 399 3.55 14.24 5.64
C LYS A 399 4.31 14.47 6.95
N LYS A 400 4.07 13.60 7.93
CA LYS A 400 4.63 13.70 9.28
C LYS A 400 4.75 12.31 9.91
N ILE A 401 5.79 12.14 10.72
CA ILE A 401 6.02 10.94 11.52
C ILE A 401 6.15 11.37 12.98
N TRP A 402 5.52 10.62 13.87
CA TRP A 402 5.75 10.70 15.30
C TRP A 402 6.22 9.37 15.84
N THR A 403 6.99 9.42 16.92
CA THR A 403 7.02 8.29 17.86
C THR A 403 6.34 8.68 19.16
N PHE A 404 5.71 7.70 19.80
CA PHE A 404 5.08 7.84 21.11
C PHE A 404 5.29 6.58 21.94
N LYS A 405 5.13 6.71 23.25
CA LYS A 405 5.16 5.58 24.19
C LYS A 405 3.94 5.64 25.09
N VAL A 406 3.57 4.51 25.66
CA VAL A 406 2.54 4.43 26.70
C VAL A 406 3.05 3.49 27.77
N SER A 407 3.08 3.92 29.03
CA SER A 407 3.42 3.03 30.13
C SER A 407 2.39 3.08 31.24
N ASN A 408 2.17 1.92 31.88
CA ASN A 408 1.43 1.84 33.13
C ASN A 408 2.41 2.02 34.31
N GLY A 409 2.51 3.23 34.82
CA GLY A 409 3.51 3.63 35.80
C GLY A 409 4.90 3.72 35.17
N PRO A 410 5.94 3.16 35.80
CA PRO A 410 7.31 3.20 35.31
C PRO A 410 7.47 2.69 33.86
N ILE A 411 8.45 3.25 33.15
CA ILE A 411 8.70 2.95 31.72
C ILE A 411 9.02 1.48 31.42
N LYS A 412 9.46 0.70 32.43
CA LYS A 412 9.65 -0.76 32.29
C LYS A 412 8.34 -1.51 31.97
N TYR A 413 7.19 -0.90 32.27
CA TYR A 413 5.85 -1.43 31.96
C TYR A 413 5.24 -0.77 30.72
N ASN A 414 6.07 -0.51 29.69
CA ASN A 414 5.62 0.05 28.42
C ASN A 414 4.61 -0.88 27.72
N ARG A 415 3.71 -0.27 26.97
CA ARG A 415 2.76 -0.91 26.06
C ARG A 415 3.24 -0.66 24.64
N TYR A 416 3.68 -1.74 24.00
CA TYR A 416 3.96 -1.74 22.58
C TYR A 416 2.73 -2.29 21.87
N PHE A 417 2.10 -1.47 21.03
CA PHE A 417 0.82 -1.79 20.44
C PHE A 417 1.02 -2.43 19.08
N LEU A 418 0.41 -3.60 18.90
CA LEU A 418 0.40 -4.31 17.61
C LEU A 418 -0.86 -4.04 16.80
N ASN A 419 -1.89 -3.53 17.47
CA ASN A 419 -3.22 -3.32 16.95
C ASN A 419 -3.73 -1.96 17.46
N ALA A 420 -4.11 -1.09 16.53
CA ALA A 420 -4.66 0.23 16.83
C ALA A 420 -5.57 0.73 15.71
N ASP A 421 -6.45 1.65 16.06
CA ASP A 421 -7.39 2.32 15.17
C ASP A 421 -7.32 3.84 15.43
N VAL A 422 -7.38 4.63 14.36
CA VAL A 422 -7.34 6.09 14.42
C VAL A 422 -8.70 6.64 14.06
N ILE A 423 -9.45 7.01 15.09
CA ILE A 423 -10.88 7.38 14.96
C ILE A 423 -11.09 8.86 14.60
N ASP A 424 -10.06 9.69 14.79
CA ASP A 424 -9.98 11.07 14.35
C ASP A 424 -8.51 11.52 14.25
N ASP A 425 -8.25 12.73 13.76
CA ASP A 425 -6.89 13.20 13.49
C ASP A 425 -5.98 13.27 14.74
N ASN A 426 -6.57 13.26 15.94
CA ASN A 426 -5.88 13.43 17.21
C ASN A 426 -6.07 12.25 18.17
N THR A 427 -6.92 11.27 17.88
CA THR A 427 -7.26 10.18 18.80
C THR A 427 -6.96 8.83 18.20
N ILE A 428 -6.11 8.07 18.89
CA ILE A 428 -5.79 6.68 18.60
C ILE A 428 -6.40 5.83 19.72
N LEU A 429 -7.06 4.73 19.35
CA LEU A 429 -7.42 3.66 20.25
C LEU A 429 -6.48 2.50 19.97
N ALA A 430 -5.87 1.93 21.01
CA ALA A 430 -4.89 0.87 20.84
C ALA A 430 -5.21 -0.31 21.77
N LEU A 431 -4.96 -1.51 21.27
CA LEU A 431 -5.20 -2.77 21.96
C LEU A 431 -3.88 -3.35 22.43
N PHE A 432 -3.81 -3.68 23.72
CA PHE A 432 -2.68 -4.37 24.31
C PHE A 432 -3.14 -5.66 25.00
N HIS A 433 -2.54 -6.79 24.62
CA HIS A 433 -2.76 -8.07 25.31
C HIS A 433 -1.79 -8.19 26.48
N ASN A 434 -2.31 -8.17 27.71
CA ASN A 434 -1.51 -8.36 28.91
C ASN A 434 -1.58 -9.82 29.34
N GLN A 435 -0.79 -10.67 28.67
CA GLN A 435 -0.75 -12.12 28.88
C GLN A 435 -0.52 -12.50 30.35
N SER A 436 0.37 -11.81 31.06
CA SER A 436 0.66 -12.15 32.47
C SER A 436 -0.50 -11.84 33.42
N LYS A 437 -1.47 -11.02 32.97
CA LYS A 437 -2.70 -10.73 33.72
C LYS A 437 -3.94 -11.36 33.08
N GLY A 438 -3.78 -12.18 32.03
CA GLY A 438 -4.88 -12.83 31.32
C GLY A 438 -5.99 -11.86 30.90
N ARG A 439 -5.64 -10.73 30.27
CA ARG A 439 -6.63 -9.68 29.91
C ARG A 439 -6.19 -8.85 28.71
N TYR A 440 -7.16 -8.20 28.06
CA TYR A 440 -6.91 -7.14 27.08
C TYR A 440 -7.15 -5.76 27.67
N GLU A 441 -6.23 -4.84 27.38
CA GLU A 441 -6.29 -3.43 27.79
C GLU A 441 -6.54 -2.56 26.55
N PHE A 442 -7.53 -1.67 26.62
CA PHE A 442 -7.83 -0.69 25.59
C PHE A 442 -7.32 0.67 26.03
N TRP A 443 -6.52 1.31 25.20
CA TRP A 443 -5.85 2.56 25.52
C TRP A 443 -6.34 3.66 24.59
N ARG A 444 -6.81 4.77 25.16
CA ARG A 444 -7.08 6.00 24.42
C ARG A 444 -5.87 6.92 24.49
N ILE A 445 -5.30 7.19 23.33
CA ILE A 445 -4.11 8.01 23.16
C ILE A 445 -4.53 9.28 22.43
N LYS A 446 -4.34 10.44 23.08
CA LYS A 446 -4.64 11.75 22.50
C LYS A 446 -3.34 12.45 22.12
N ARG A 447 -3.25 12.84 20.86
CA ARG A 447 -2.19 13.67 20.30
C ARG A 447 -2.58 15.14 20.44
N ASN A 448 -1.74 15.92 21.12
CA ASN A 448 -1.78 17.37 21.12
C ASN A 448 -0.53 17.89 20.43
N ASP A 449 -0.69 18.37 19.20
CA ASP A 449 0.39 18.65 18.26
C ASP A 449 1.37 17.49 18.10
N ASP A 450 2.54 17.60 18.73
CA ASP A 450 3.63 16.62 18.70
C ASP A 450 3.71 15.74 19.93
N THR A 451 2.92 16.04 20.97
CA THR A 451 2.94 15.34 22.25
C THR A 451 1.76 14.38 22.38
N PHE A 452 1.96 13.32 23.15
CA PHE A 452 0.94 12.29 23.36
C PHE A 452 0.62 12.11 24.84
N SER A 453 -0.67 12.00 25.14
CA SER A 453 -1.20 11.59 26.43
C SER A 453 -1.96 10.28 26.26
N ALA A 454 -1.98 9.43 27.29
CA ALA A 454 -2.64 8.14 27.24
C ALA A 454 -3.44 7.87 28.50
N LYS A 455 -4.57 7.19 28.34
CA LYS A 455 -5.43 6.72 29.44
C LYS A 455 -5.98 5.34 29.09
N GLU A 456 -5.99 4.43 30.06
CA GLU A 456 -6.71 3.16 29.95
C GLU A 456 -8.20 3.48 29.83
N ALA A 457 -8.80 3.12 28.71
CA ALA A 457 -10.19 3.41 28.38
C ALA A 457 -11.13 2.28 28.83
N ALA A 458 -10.65 1.04 28.74
CA ALA A 458 -11.35 -0.17 29.17
C ALA A 458 -10.36 -1.30 29.37
N ALA A 459 -10.80 -2.36 30.03
CA ALA A 459 -10.12 -3.66 30.03
C ALA A 459 -11.17 -4.77 30.04
N VAL A 460 -10.90 -5.88 29.33
CA VAL A 460 -11.75 -7.07 29.36
C VAL A 460 -10.95 -8.25 29.90
N ASP A 461 -11.56 -8.99 30.81
CA ASP A 461 -10.95 -10.17 31.44
C ASP A 461 -10.87 -11.35 30.47
N GLY A 462 -9.86 -12.21 30.63
CA GLY A 462 -9.61 -13.39 29.81
C GLY A 462 -8.89 -13.13 28.49
N ASP A 463 -8.45 -14.22 27.87
CA ASP A 463 -7.67 -14.22 26.62
C ASP A 463 -8.54 -14.29 25.36
N LEU A 464 -9.88 -14.42 25.51
CA LEU A 464 -10.88 -14.60 24.45
C LEU A 464 -10.72 -15.93 23.68
N ILE A 465 -9.51 -16.24 23.19
CA ILE A 465 -9.11 -17.43 22.45
C ILE A 465 -8.06 -18.23 23.24
N SER A 466 -8.28 -19.54 23.42
CA SER A 466 -7.46 -20.40 24.30
C SER A 466 -6.17 -20.94 23.67
N ASN A 467 -6.07 -20.95 22.34
CA ASN A 467 -4.92 -21.55 21.65
C ASN A 467 -3.83 -20.53 21.28
N SER A 468 -3.80 -19.36 21.91
CA SER A 468 -2.77 -18.32 21.76
C SER A 468 -2.69 -17.67 20.36
N SER A 469 -3.79 -17.67 19.60
CA SER A 469 -3.80 -17.05 18.27
C SER A 469 -3.59 -15.55 18.36
N GLN A 470 -2.88 -15.01 17.38
CA GLN A 470 -2.67 -13.56 17.29
C GLN A 470 -3.97 -12.86 16.90
N VAL A 471 -4.15 -11.65 17.42
CA VAL A 471 -5.19 -10.73 16.96
C VAL A 471 -4.88 -10.38 15.52
N GLN A 472 -5.87 -10.55 14.65
CA GLN A 472 -5.76 -10.31 13.21
C GLN A 472 -6.40 -8.99 12.76
N GLY A 473 -7.11 -8.32 13.67
CA GLY A 473 -7.68 -7.01 13.41
C GLY A 473 -8.34 -6.41 14.64
N PHE A 474 -8.32 -5.09 14.70
CA PHE A 474 -8.91 -4.32 15.79
C PHE A 474 -9.50 -3.02 15.24
N THR A 475 -10.71 -2.67 15.68
CA THR A 475 -11.34 -1.38 15.36
C THR A 475 -12.25 -0.93 16.50
N TYR A 476 -12.56 0.36 16.55
CA TYR A 476 -13.59 0.92 17.41
C TYR A 476 -14.74 1.49 16.60
N ASN A 477 -15.93 0.95 16.83
CA ASN A 477 -17.14 1.46 16.22
C ASN A 477 -17.67 2.68 17.00
N VAL A 478 -17.48 3.86 16.43
CA VAL A 478 -17.92 5.13 17.03
C VAL A 478 -19.44 5.20 17.21
N ALA A 479 -20.22 4.67 16.25
CA ALA A 479 -21.69 4.73 16.29
C ALA A 479 -22.29 3.88 17.42
N HIS A 480 -21.69 2.72 17.69
CA HIS A 480 -22.14 1.77 18.71
C HIS A 480 -21.35 1.83 20.02
N LYS A 481 -20.31 2.67 20.09
CA LYS A 481 -19.41 2.79 21.25
C LYS A 481 -18.91 1.44 21.74
N CYS A 482 -18.31 0.67 20.85
CA CYS A 482 -17.78 -0.66 21.17
C CYS A 482 -16.52 -0.97 20.38
N TYR A 483 -15.68 -1.82 20.94
CA TYR A 483 -14.49 -2.35 20.31
C TYR A 483 -14.83 -3.67 19.62
N TYR A 484 -14.13 -3.93 18.51
CA TYR A 484 -14.13 -5.23 17.87
C TYR A 484 -12.71 -5.79 17.78
N ILE A 485 -12.57 -7.07 18.09
CA ILE A 485 -11.30 -7.81 18.01
C ILE A 485 -11.54 -9.05 17.14
N ALA A 486 -10.76 -9.20 16.08
CA ALA A 486 -10.85 -10.33 15.15
C ALA A 486 -9.71 -11.34 15.35
N PHE A 487 -10.06 -12.62 15.26
CA PHE A 487 -9.12 -13.76 15.23
C PHE A 487 -9.61 -14.74 14.17
N ASN A 488 -8.99 -14.82 13.00
CA ASN A 488 -9.37 -15.72 11.89
C ASN A 488 -10.90 -15.92 11.70
N ASP A 489 -11.52 -16.94 12.32
CA ASP A 489 -12.98 -17.20 12.27
C ASP A 489 -13.85 -16.50 13.33
N PHE A 490 -13.28 -15.76 14.28
CA PHE A 490 -14.01 -15.07 15.35
C PHE A 490 -13.94 -13.54 15.23
N LEU A 491 -15.05 -12.90 15.57
CA LEU A 491 -15.17 -11.46 15.76
C LEU A 491 -15.83 -11.19 17.11
N PHE A 492 -15.04 -10.73 18.08
CA PHE A 492 -15.52 -10.37 19.42
C PHE A 492 -15.99 -8.93 19.45
N LYS A 493 -17.13 -8.68 20.09
CA LYS A 493 -17.69 -7.35 20.35
C LYS A 493 -17.58 -7.03 21.84
N ILE A 494 -16.80 -6.02 22.17
CA ILE A 494 -16.54 -5.58 23.55
C ILE A 494 -17.15 -4.20 23.77
N SER A 495 -17.89 -3.99 24.87
CA SER A 495 -18.48 -2.69 25.19
C SER A 495 -17.40 -1.64 25.46
N ASP A 496 -17.75 -0.35 25.41
CA ASP A 496 -16.89 0.75 25.86
C ASP A 496 -16.36 0.59 27.30
N LYS A 497 -17.10 -0.10 28.17
CA LYS A 497 -16.68 -0.47 29.54
C LYS A 497 -15.82 -1.73 29.66
N GLY A 498 -15.53 -2.43 28.56
CA GLY A 498 -14.70 -3.64 28.60
C GLY A 498 -15.43 -4.94 28.92
N ASN A 499 -16.76 -5.02 28.72
CA ASN A 499 -17.48 -6.29 28.85
C ASN A 499 -17.59 -6.97 27.48
N LEU A 500 -17.38 -8.28 27.42
CA LEU A 500 -17.77 -9.07 26.26
C LEU A 500 -19.29 -9.03 26.10
N VAL A 501 -19.74 -8.43 25.00
CA VAL A 501 -21.16 -8.31 24.66
C VAL A 501 -21.60 -9.53 23.84
N ASN A 502 -20.81 -9.89 22.83
CA ASN A 502 -21.06 -11.03 21.97
C ASN A 502 -19.76 -11.45 21.25
N TYR A 503 -19.73 -12.63 20.67
CA TYR A 503 -18.77 -12.99 19.62
C TYR A 503 -19.53 -13.60 18.45
N TYR A 504 -19.01 -13.41 17.24
CA TYR A 504 -19.53 -14.05 16.04
C TYR A 504 -18.49 -15.01 15.50
N ARG A 505 -18.89 -16.24 15.19
CA ARG A 505 -18.04 -17.23 14.54
C ARG A 505 -18.45 -17.42 13.09
N PHE A 506 -17.54 -17.17 12.15
CA PHE A 506 -17.75 -17.30 10.70
C PHE A 506 -16.93 -18.44 10.12
N HIS A 507 -17.59 -19.39 9.46
CA HIS A 507 -16.91 -20.48 8.75
C HIS A 507 -16.46 -20.08 7.35
N ALA A 508 -15.61 -19.05 7.27
CA ALA A 508 -15.04 -18.60 6.00
C ALA A 508 -13.87 -19.50 5.54
N ASN A 509 -13.22 -20.22 6.47
CA ASN A 509 -12.00 -21.00 6.26
C ASN A 509 -10.86 -20.16 5.63
N ARG A 510 -10.83 -18.87 5.99
CA ARG A 510 -9.92 -17.86 5.43
C ARG A 510 -9.46 -16.93 6.53
N GLU A 511 -8.19 -16.55 6.46
CA GLU A 511 -7.54 -15.68 7.44
C GLU A 511 -8.04 -14.25 7.30
N VAL A 512 -8.33 -13.61 8.44
CA VAL A 512 -8.62 -12.18 8.51
C VAL A 512 -7.29 -11.44 8.54
N GLU A 513 -7.20 -10.31 7.85
CA GLU A 513 -5.98 -9.50 7.70
C GLU A 513 -6.31 -8.01 7.81
N GLY A 514 -7.17 -7.66 8.76
CA GLY A 514 -7.63 -6.28 8.93
C GLY A 514 -9.11 -6.17 9.21
N LEU A 515 -9.42 -5.18 10.03
CA LEU A 515 -10.76 -4.92 10.53
C LEU A 515 -10.96 -3.41 10.57
N ALA A 516 -12.08 -2.94 10.03
CA ALA A 516 -12.45 -1.54 10.06
C ALA A 516 -13.91 -1.37 10.48
N SER A 517 -14.26 -0.18 10.92
CA SER A 517 -15.66 0.16 11.18
C SER A 517 -16.00 1.54 10.64
N TYR A 518 -17.17 1.64 10.01
CA TYR A 518 -17.68 2.92 9.56
C TYR A 518 -19.21 2.94 9.71
N LYS A 519 -19.71 3.97 10.39
CA LYS A 519 -21.11 4.00 10.86
C LYS A 519 -21.43 2.72 11.64
N SER A 520 -22.53 2.04 11.35
CA SER A 520 -22.93 0.79 12.01
C SER A 520 -22.28 -0.46 11.42
N LYS A 521 -21.51 -0.35 10.33
CA LYS A 521 -20.94 -1.50 9.64
C LYS A 521 -19.53 -1.81 10.11
N ILE A 522 -19.21 -3.10 10.09
CA ILE A 522 -17.85 -3.63 10.21
C ILE A 522 -17.42 -4.10 8.84
N TYR A 523 -16.16 -3.87 8.51
CA TYR A 523 -15.53 -4.32 7.29
C TYR A 523 -14.37 -5.24 7.64
N VAL A 524 -14.22 -6.33 6.89
CA VAL A 524 -13.24 -7.37 7.15
C VAL A 524 -12.44 -7.62 5.89
N ALA A 525 -11.11 -7.53 5.97
CA ALA A 525 -10.23 -7.96 4.91
C ALA A 525 -9.89 -9.44 5.09
N MET A 526 -10.04 -10.23 4.03
CA MET A 526 -9.75 -11.67 4.02
C MET A 526 -8.54 -11.96 3.13
N ASN A 527 -7.60 -12.78 3.62
CA ASN A 527 -6.47 -13.28 2.85
C ASN A 527 -6.86 -14.49 1.98
N HIS A 528 -5.91 -14.96 1.16
CA HIS A 528 -6.06 -16.07 0.20
C HIS A 528 -7.13 -15.73 -0.86
N ARG A 529 -6.75 -14.72 -1.68
CA ARG A 529 -7.53 -13.78 -2.51
C ARG A 529 -8.00 -12.55 -1.72
N ALA A 530 -7.32 -11.42 -1.88
CA ALA A 530 -7.70 -10.18 -1.22
C ALA A 530 -9.16 -9.78 -1.54
N GLU A 531 -9.99 -9.84 -0.50
CA GLU A 531 -11.43 -9.59 -0.56
C GLU A 531 -11.83 -8.80 0.68
N VAL A 532 -12.66 -7.78 0.48
CA VAL A 532 -13.24 -7.00 1.56
C VAL A 532 -14.72 -7.31 1.67
N LEU A 533 -15.12 -7.69 2.87
CA LEU A 533 -16.51 -7.99 3.24
C LEU A 533 -17.08 -6.83 4.06
N ASP A 534 -18.37 -6.55 3.95
CA ASP A 534 -19.10 -5.70 4.89
C ASP A 534 -20.13 -6.50 5.69
N SER A 535 -20.43 -6.03 6.91
CA SER A 535 -21.29 -6.75 7.85
C SER A 535 -22.74 -6.26 7.84
N THR A 536 -23.63 -7.20 8.14
CA THR A 536 -24.98 -6.97 8.65
C THR A 536 -25.12 -7.79 9.92
N MET A 537 -25.27 -7.12 11.07
CA MET A 537 -25.43 -7.77 12.38
C MET A 537 -26.92 -7.80 12.73
N TYR A 538 -27.45 -8.97 13.04
CA TYR A 538 -28.85 -9.14 13.44
C TYR A 538 -28.97 -9.04 14.96
N LYS A 539 -30.14 -8.58 15.43
CA LYS A 539 -30.43 -8.42 16.86
C LYS A 539 -30.78 -9.73 17.52
#